data_AF-A0A554IS02-F1
#
_entry.id   AF-A0A554IS02-F1
#
_cell.length_a   1.000
_cell.length_b   1.000
_cell.length_c   1.000
_cell.angle_alpha   90.00
_cell.angle_beta   90.00
_cell.angle_gamma   90.00
#
_symmetry.space_group_name_H-M   'P 1'
#
loop_
_entity.id
_entity.type
_entity.pdbx_description
1 polymer ?
#
loop_
_entity_poly.entity_id
_entity_poly.type
_entity_poly.pdbx_seq_one_letter_code
_entity_poly.pdbx_strand_id
1 'polypeptide(L)'
;MPHSLLLYACSMKIILAVPAPVWLLLSALFFAWGEYTSKQWGYAPSLSLTLMTVGIYALGTLAWLPALLHNNHLAIMGTAWLLLATIATVAIGIFVFHEHVSTVKMIGIFFSLLSLVLLSI
;
A
#
# COMPACT_ATOMS: atom_id res chain seq x y z
N MET A 1 -30.20 -23.27 -8.21
CA MET A 1 -28.81 -22.77 -8.08
C MET A 1 -28.40 -22.91 -6.62
N PRO A 2 -27.21 -23.45 -6.30
CA PRO A 2 -26.83 -23.73 -4.92
C PRO A 2 -26.69 -22.44 -4.11
N HIS A 3 -27.20 -22.46 -2.88
CA HIS A 3 -27.32 -21.31 -1.98
C HIS A 3 -25.97 -20.61 -1.69
N SER A 4 -24.85 -21.33 -1.82
CA SER A 4 -23.48 -20.84 -1.69
C SER A 4 -23.05 -19.89 -2.82
N LEU A 5 -23.51 -20.11 -4.05
CA LEU A 5 -23.20 -19.23 -5.19
C LEU A 5 -23.93 -17.88 -5.09
N LEU A 6 -25.13 -17.86 -4.51
CA LEU A 6 -25.90 -16.63 -4.28
C LEU A 6 -25.27 -15.74 -3.20
N LEU A 7 -24.79 -16.33 -2.11
CA LEU A 7 -24.07 -15.59 -1.06
C LEU A 7 -22.74 -15.04 -1.56
N TYR A 8 -22.00 -15.83 -2.37
CA TYR A 8 -20.77 -15.39 -3.01
C TYR A 8 -21.02 -14.20 -3.96
N ALA A 9 -22.05 -14.29 -4.80
CA ALA A 9 -22.43 -13.21 -5.72
C ALA A 9 -22.89 -11.94 -4.98
N CYS A 10 -23.56 -12.06 -3.83
CA CYS A 10 -23.98 -10.92 -3.02
C CYS A 10 -22.78 -10.23 -2.33
N SER A 11 -21.85 -11.02 -1.76
CA SER A 11 -20.65 -10.52 -1.10
C SER A 11 -19.72 -9.78 -2.08
N MET A 12 -19.50 -10.35 -3.27
CA MET A 12 -18.67 -9.72 -4.31
C MET A 12 -19.26 -8.40 -4.81
N LYS A 13 -20.60 -8.27 -4.87
CA LYS A 13 -21.26 -7.00 -5.23
C LYS A 13 -20.97 -5.89 -4.23
N ILE A 14 -20.83 -6.18 -2.93
CA ILE A 14 -20.51 -5.18 -1.91
C ILE A 14 -19.07 -4.71 -2.07
N ILE A 15 -18.13 -5.63 -2.32
CA ILE A 15 -16.71 -5.30 -2.53
C ILE A 15 -16.51 -4.45 -3.79
N LEU A 16 -17.23 -4.80 -4.88
CA LEU A 16 -17.19 -4.09 -6.15
C LEU A 16 -18.03 -2.79 -6.17
N ALA A 17 -18.86 -2.55 -5.15
CA ALA A 17 -19.59 -1.28 -5.03
C ALA A 17 -18.67 -0.12 -4.65
N VAL A 18 -17.54 -0.42 -3.98
CA VAL A 18 -16.52 0.57 -3.64
C VAL A 18 -15.49 0.63 -4.77
N PRO A 19 -15.25 1.81 -5.39
CA PRO A 19 -14.35 1.94 -6.53
C PRO A 19 -12.92 1.49 -6.22
N ALA A 20 -12.25 0.86 -7.20
CA ALA A 20 -10.86 0.40 -7.07
C ALA A 20 -9.88 1.46 -6.52
N PRO A 21 -9.92 2.75 -6.93
CA PRO A 21 -9.03 3.77 -6.37
C PRO A 21 -9.20 3.97 -4.86
N VAL A 22 -10.41 3.77 -4.31
CA VAL A 22 -10.67 3.92 -2.87
C VAL A 22 -9.98 2.78 -2.10
N TRP A 23 -10.10 1.54 -2.59
CA TRP A 23 -9.40 0.39 -2.03
C TRP A 23 -7.88 0.54 -2.12
N LEU A 24 -7.39 1.05 -3.26
CA LEU A 24 -5.98 1.32 -3.50
C LEU A 24 -5.43 2.33 -2.49
N LEU A 25 -6.12 3.46 -2.29
CA LEU A 25 -5.74 4.49 -1.33
C LEU A 25 -5.78 3.97 0.11
N LEU A 26 -6.82 3.21 0.47
CA LEU A 26 -6.92 2.60 1.79
C LEU A 26 -5.76 1.63 2.08
N SER A 27 -5.41 0.81 1.09
CA SER A 27 -4.25 -0.09 1.17
C SER A 27 -2.94 0.70 1.35
N ALA A 28 -2.74 1.77 0.58
CA ALA A 28 -1.58 2.63 0.68
C ALA A 28 -1.49 3.35 2.04
N LEU A 29 -2.61 3.75 2.64
CA LEU A 29 -2.65 4.34 3.98
C LEU A 29 -2.22 3.34 5.06
N PHE A 30 -2.72 2.11 5.00
CA PHE A 30 -2.26 1.06 5.91
C PHE A 30 -0.79 0.74 5.68
N PHE A 31 -0.33 0.68 4.43
CA PHE A 31 1.09 0.52 4.14
C PHE A 31 1.94 1.63 4.77
N ALA A 32 1.55 2.90 4.59
CA ALA A 32 2.22 4.05 5.19
C ALA A 32 2.28 3.95 6.73
N TRP A 33 1.19 3.54 7.36
CA TRP A 33 1.18 3.30 8.80
C TRP A 33 2.10 2.12 9.18
N GLY A 34 2.11 1.05 8.39
CA GLY A 34 3.03 -0.07 8.54
C GLY A 34 4.49 0.38 8.53
N GLU A 35 4.87 1.19 7.55
CA GLU A 35 6.20 1.80 7.42
C GLU A 35 6.57 2.67 8.63
N TYR A 36 5.63 3.49 9.12
CA TYR A 36 5.85 4.27 10.33
C TYR A 36 6.12 3.37 11.54
N THR A 37 5.30 2.34 11.76
CA THR A 37 5.46 1.43 12.91
C THR A 37 6.69 0.54 12.80
N SER A 38 7.05 0.10 11.59
CA SER A 38 8.26 -0.70 11.35
C SER A 38 9.51 0.13 11.59
N LYS A 39 9.48 1.43 11.24
CA LYS A 39 10.55 2.36 11.58
C LYS A 39 10.66 2.59 13.09
N GLN A 40 9.55 2.74 13.80
CA GLN A 40 9.55 2.80 15.27
C GLN A 40 10.14 1.53 15.89
N TRP A 41 9.79 0.35 15.36
CA TRP A 41 10.38 -0.92 15.77
C TRP A 41 11.90 -0.95 15.56
N GLY A 42 12.40 -0.36 14.46
CA GLY A 42 13.84 -0.24 14.21
C GLY A 42 14.61 0.58 15.25
N TYR A 43 13.95 1.51 15.95
CA TYR A 43 14.57 2.24 17.07
C TYR A 43 14.50 1.49 18.40
N ALA A 44 13.38 0.81 18.68
CA ALA A 44 13.15 0.09 19.92
C ALA A 44 12.40 -1.23 19.66
N PRO A 45 13.13 -2.31 19.30
CA PRO A 45 12.51 -3.58 18.96
C PRO A 45 11.69 -4.14 20.12
N SER A 46 10.43 -4.48 19.86
CA SER A 46 9.56 -5.12 20.85
C SER A 46 8.51 -6.00 20.19
N LEU A 47 8.04 -7.03 20.89
CA LEU A 47 7.00 -7.94 20.40
C LEU A 47 5.70 -7.18 20.07
N SER A 48 5.33 -6.20 20.89
CA SER A 48 4.13 -5.38 20.65
C SER A 48 4.22 -4.63 19.32
N LEU A 49 5.36 -3.98 19.04
CA LEU A 49 5.56 -3.27 17.77
C LEU A 49 5.66 -4.23 16.59
N THR A 50 6.23 -5.43 16.77
CA THR A 50 6.22 -6.48 15.74
C THR A 50 4.79 -6.89 15.38
N LEU A 51 3.96 -7.21 16.38
CA LEU A 51 2.56 -7.61 16.14
C LEU A 51 1.75 -6.48 15.51
N MET A 52 1.96 -5.24 15.96
CA MET A 52 1.30 -4.07 15.38
C MET A 52 1.69 -3.88 13.91
N THR A 53 2.99 -3.94 13.60
CA THR A 53 3.52 -3.80 12.24
C THR A 53 2.95 -4.87 11.32
N VAL A 54 2.99 -6.14 11.74
CA VAL A 54 2.45 -7.28 10.98
C VAL A 54 0.94 -7.12 10.77
N GLY A 55 0.19 -6.75 11.81
CA GLY A 55 -1.25 -6.55 11.73
C GLY A 55 -1.64 -5.44 10.75
N ILE A 56 -0.93 -4.31 10.77
CA ILE A 56 -1.20 -3.19 9.87
C ILE A 56 -0.88 -3.55 8.41
N TYR A 57 0.27 -4.19 8.12
CA TYR A 57 0.56 -4.64 6.76
C TYR A 57 -0.44 -5.70 6.27
N ALA A 58 -0.93 -6.57 7.16
CA ALA A 58 -1.98 -7.52 6.82
C ALA A 58 -3.28 -6.80 6.43
N LEU A 59 -3.70 -5.77 7.17
CA LEU A 59 -4.85 -4.93 6.80
C LEU A 59 -4.64 -4.24 5.45
N GLY A 60 -3.44 -3.72 5.19
CA GLY A 60 -3.10 -3.13 3.89
C GLY A 60 -3.21 -4.13 2.74
N THR A 61 -2.77 -5.36 2.95
CA THR A 61 -2.90 -6.45 1.97
C THR A 61 -4.37 -6.82 1.77
N LEU A 62 -5.17 -6.91 2.84
CA LEU A 62 -6.61 -7.18 2.74
C LEU A 62 -7.35 -6.09 1.97
N ALA A 63 -6.97 -4.81 2.11
CA ALA A 63 -7.52 -3.71 1.32
C ALA A 63 -7.05 -3.70 -0.15
N TRP A 64 -5.86 -4.24 -0.44
CA TRP A 64 -5.33 -4.37 -1.79
C TRP A 64 -6.09 -5.42 -2.63
N LEU A 65 -6.51 -6.53 -2.02
CA LEU A 65 -7.18 -7.61 -2.75
C LEU A 65 -8.46 -7.15 -3.49
N PRO A 66 -9.39 -6.38 -2.89
CA PRO A 66 -10.49 -5.73 -3.59
C PRO A 66 -10.10 -4.84 -4.78
N ALA A 67 -9.00 -4.09 -4.65
CA ALA A 67 -8.52 -3.23 -5.73
C ALA A 67 -8.09 -4.06 -6.94
N LEU A 68 -7.43 -5.19 -6.70
CA LEU A 68 -7.00 -6.12 -7.75
C LEU A 68 -8.20 -6.81 -8.43
N LEU A 69 -9.24 -7.16 -7.69
CA LEU A 69 -10.43 -7.87 -8.20
C LEU A 69 -11.22 -7.08 -9.26
N HIS A 70 -11.09 -5.76 -9.32
CA HIS A 70 -11.87 -4.93 -10.25
C HIS A 70 -11.50 -5.14 -11.72
N ASN A 71 -10.21 -5.11 -12.03
CA ASN A 71 -9.73 -5.19 -13.42
C ASN A 71 -8.72 -6.33 -13.63
N ASN A 72 -8.26 -6.98 -12.56
CA ASN A 72 -7.22 -8.03 -12.59
C ASN A 72 -5.93 -7.62 -13.35
N HIS A 73 -5.67 -6.33 -13.49
CA HIS A 73 -4.48 -5.77 -14.13
C HIS A 73 -3.40 -5.57 -13.07
N LEU A 74 -2.71 -6.65 -12.72
CA LEU A 74 -1.68 -6.63 -11.68
C LEU A 74 -0.58 -5.62 -11.99
N ALA A 75 -0.14 -5.52 -13.25
CA ALA A 75 0.94 -4.61 -13.64
C ALA A 75 0.56 -3.13 -13.41
N ILE A 76 -0.57 -2.68 -13.92
CA ILE A 76 -0.97 -1.25 -13.83
C ILE A 76 -1.36 -0.89 -12.40
N MET A 77 -2.25 -1.67 -11.77
CA MET A 77 -2.67 -1.39 -10.39
C MET A 77 -1.52 -1.55 -9.41
N GLY A 78 -0.66 -2.55 -9.61
CA GLY A 78 0.51 -2.78 -8.77
C GLY A 78 1.51 -1.64 -8.88
N THR A 79 1.73 -1.13 -10.10
CA THR A 79 2.61 0.04 -10.31
C THR A 79 2.03 1.30 -9.66
N ALA A 80 0.73 1.55 -9.80
CA ALA A 80 0.07 2.67 -9.12
C ALA A 80 0.17 2.55 -7.59
N TRP A 81 0.00 1.34 -7.05
CA TRP A 81 0.22 1.08 -5.63
C TRP A 81 1.66 1.32 -5.20
N LEU A 82 2.64 0.82 -5.97
CA LEU A 82 4.08 1.03 -5.72
C LEU A 82 4.47 2.50 -5.74
N LEU A 83 3.87 3.30 -6.63
CA LEU A 83 4.07 4.74 -6.67
C LEU A 83 3.60 5.38 -5.36
N LEU A 84 2.38 5.06 -4.91
CA LEU A 84 1.85 5.56 -3.63
C LEU A 84 2.70 5.11 -2.44
N ALA A 85 3.08 3.84 -2.39
CA ALA A 85 3.91 3.26 -1.35
C ALA A 85 5.29 3.94 -1.28
N THR A 86 5.94 4.14 -2.44
CA THR A 86 7.25 4.79 -2.51
C THR A 86 7.17 6.25 -2.04
N ILE A 87 6.15 6.99 -2.47
CA ILE A 87 5.93 8.37 -2.00
C ILE A 87 5.72 8.38 -0.48
N ALA A 88 4.88 7.48 0.05
CA ALA A 88 4.61 7.40 1.48
C ALA A 88 5.87 7.10 2.29
N THR A 89 6.66 6.08 1.91
CA THR A 89 7.91 5.71 2.59
C THR A 89 8.90 6.87 2.59
N VAL A 90 9.11 7.52 1.45
CA VAL A 90 10.02 8.67 1.34
C VAL A 90 9.51 9.84 2.18
N ALA A 91 8.22 10.15 2.11
CA ALA A 91 7.61 11.23 2.89
C ALA A 91 7.74 10.98 4.40
N ILE A 92 7.51 9.75 4.86
CA ILE A 92 7.66 9.37 6.26
C ILE A 92 9.13 9.51 6.69
N GLY A 93 10.07 8.99 5.91
CA GLY A 93 11.50 9.10 6.21
C GLY A 93 11.96 10.56 6.34
N ILE A 94 11.60 11.41 5.38
CA ILE A 94 12.03 12.82 5.33
C ILE A 94 11.27 13.68 6.35
N PHE A 95 9.95 13.63 6.38
CA PHE A 95 9.15 14.60 7.15
C PHE A 95 8.85 14.15 8.59
N VAL A 96 8.76 12.85 8.85
CA VAL A 96 8.46 12.33 10.20
C VAL A 96 9.74 11.99 10.95
N PHE A 97 10.64 11.24 10.31
CA PHE A 97 11.89 10.80 10.94
C PHE A 97 13.09 11.71 10.65
N HIS A 98 12.89 12.78 9.87
CA HIS A 98 13.90 13.80 9.60
C HIS A 98 15.21 13.20 9.04
N GLU A 99 15.09 12.16 8.21
CA GLU A 99 16.26 11.51 7.62
C GLU A 99 16.98 12.44 6.64
N HIS A 100 18.30 12.53 6.78
CA HIS A 100 19.12 13.30 5.85
C HIS A 100 19.31 12.55 4.53
N VAL A 101 18.71 13.08 3.48
CA VAL A 101 18.85 12.57 2.10
C VAL A 101 19.84 13.43 1.33
N SER A 102 20.95 12.84 0.90
CA SER A 102 21.94 13.54 0.07
C SER A 102 21.40 13.84 -1.33
N THR A 103 22.01 14.80 -2.03
CA THR A 103 21.62 15.18 -3.40
C THR A 103 21.57 13.99 -4.36
N VAL A 104 22.53 13.08 -4.27
CA VAL A 104 22.56 11.88 -5.12
C VAL A 104 21.38 10.95 -4.81
N LYS A 105 21.03 10.75 -3.54
CA LYS A 105 19.86 9.94 -3.14
C LYS A 105 18.55 10.59 -3.59
N MET A 106 18.44 11.92 -3.51
CA MET A 106 17.28 12.67 -4.03
C MET A 106 17.10 12.46 -5.53
N ILE A 107 18.19 12.52 -6.31
CA ILE A 107 18.16 12.23 -7.75
C ILE A 107 17.68 10.78 -8.01
N GLY A 108 18.18 9.81 -7.23
CA GLY A 108 17.73 8.42 -7.32
C GLY A 108 16.24 8.24 -7.04
N ILE A 109 15.72 8.90 -5.99
CA ILE A 109 14.28 8.90 -5.66
C ILE A 109 13.47 9.49 -6.82
N PHE A 110 13.91 10.61 -7.39
CA PHE A 110 13.24 11.24 -8.52
C PHE A 110 13.15 10.30 -9.74
N PHE A 111 14.27 9.67 -10.13
CA PHE A 111 14.26 8.72 -11.25
C PHE A 111 13.42 7.46 -10.96
N SER A 112 13.38 7.00 -9.72
CA SER A 112 12.51 5.89 -9.30
C SER A 112 11.04 6.24 -9.47
N LEU A 113 10.60 7.42 -9.00
CA LEU A 113 9.23 7.88 -9.15
C LEU A 113 8.87 8.09 -10.63
N LEU A 114 9.77 8.67 -11.42
CA LEU A 114 9.56 8.83 -12.86
C LEU A 114 9.36 7.48 -13.57
N SER A 115 10.17 6.48 -13.24
CA SER A 115 10.05 5.12 -13.78
C SER A 115 8.70 4.49 -13.43
N LEU A 116 8.25 4.62 -12.18
CA LEU A 116 6.95 4.13 -11.74
C LEU A 116 5.80 4.82 -12.46
N VAL A 117 5.88 6.13 -12.68
CA VAL A 117 4.88 6.86 -13.48
C VAL A 117 4.84 6.31 -14.92
N LEU A 118 5.99 6.14 -15.57
CA LEU A 118 6.06 5.62 -16.94
C LEU A 118 5.49 4.20 -17.08
N LEU A 119 5.70 3.33 -16.07
CA LEU A 119 5.13 1.97 -16.05
C LEU A 119 3.61 1.95 -15.79
N SER A 120 3.03 3.06 -15.32
CA SER A 120 1.62 3.15 -14.93
C SER A 120 0.69 3.71 -16.02
N ILE A 121 1.26 4.22 -17.12
CA ILE A 121 0.55 4.85 -18.25
C ILE A 121 0.37 3.85 -19.40
#